data_AF-A0A9E3XP31-F1
#
_entry.id   AF-A0A9E3XP31-F1
#
_cell.length_a   1.000
_cell.length_b   1.000
_cell.length_c   1.000
_cell.angle_alpha   90.00
_cell.angle_beta   90.00
_cell.angle_gamma   90.00
#
_symmetry.space_group_name_H-M   'P 1'
#
loop_
_entity.id
_entity.type
_entity.pdbx_description
1 polymer ?
#
loop_
_entity_poly.entity_id
_entity_poly.type
_entity_poly.pdbx_seq_one_letter_code
_entity_poly.pdbx_strand_id
1 'polypeptide(L)'
;MSSIAPLTGRAGAAAPPAPMQVPTLAPAAVPTTTAAAPAAPQLAQLAGTTRRPSSRVEVWDMSSGIEQPLMGAKLLDGGDSTVTQAYDNAVKVDDFLRTTFGRDGWDGKGAPMRIVVHAPNEDGTPHMNNAYWDNLTKRIYLGDGDGQLFKPLGGALDVMVHEATHAIVDSEVKLRYDGQQGGINESWADVLASVADPKDWLIGEDVFTPGTKGDAIRDLEHPRFGNVKELPEGAVLEPHDYSGIPSLAAVRVADKIGRQEMGQIWYSALVDHLDSRAGFAGAARATLDAAAQLHGEGSTEVGAVLDAWKSVGVDPRWKPKG
;
A
#
# COMPACT_ATOMS: atom_id res chain seq x y z
N MET A 1 -4.55 -14.68 3.74
CA MET A 1 -4.92 -13.84 2.60
C MET A 1 -5.11 -12.45 3.15
N SER A 2 -4.38 -11.48 2.62
CA SER A 2 -4.61 -10.06 2.90
C SER A 2 -5.77 -9.60 2.01
N SER A 3 -6.69 -8.74 2.47
CA SER A 3 -7.93 -8.46 1.73
C SER A 3 -8.37 -7.01 1.88
N ILE A 4 -8.41 -6.26 0.79
CA ILE A 4 -8.72 -4.81 0.76
C ILE A 4 -10.22 -4.47 0.97
N ALA A 5 -11.13 -5.44 1.14
CA ALA A 5 -12.58 -5.20 1.11
C ALA A 5 -13.13 -4.40 2.33
N PRO A 6 -13.95 -3.33 2.12
CA PRO A 6 -14.70 -2.69 3.19
C PRO A 6 -15.95 -3.50 3.55
N LEU A 7 -16.18 -3.68 4.86
CA LEU A 7 -17.30 -4.46 5.40
C LEU A 7 -18.66 -3.77 5.22
N THR A 8 -19.57 -4.38 4.46
CA THR A 8 -21.02 -4.06 4.50
C THR A 8 -21.75 -4.87 5.58
N GLY A 9 -21.83 -4.29 6.79
CA GLY A 9 -22.96 -4.28 7.75
C GLY A 9 -23.67 -5.56 8.23
N ARG A 10 -23.74 -5.73 9.57
CA ARG A 10 -25.00 -5.59 10.36
C ARG A 10 -24.76 -5.62 11.88
N ALA A 11 -25.04 -4.51 12.55
CA ALA A 11 -25.52 -4.49 13.94
C ALA A 11 -26.48 -3.30 14.12
N GLY A 12 -27.49 -3.48 14.96
CA GLY A 12 -28.74 -2.71 14.99
C GLY A 12 -28.61 -1.20 15.25
N ALA A 13 -29.60 -0.49 14.74
CA ALA A 13 -29.73 0.96 14.82
C ALA A 13 -29.72 1.49 16.26
N ALA A 14 -28.84 2.45 16.51
CA ALA A 14 -29.01 3.50 17.51
C ALA A 14 -28.85 4.85 16.82
N ALA A 15 -29.73 5.80 17.14
CA ALA A 15 -29.78 7.11 16.50
C ALA A 15 -28.46 7.90 16.63
N PRO A 16 -28.08 8.70 15.63
CA PRO A 16 -26.83 9.46 15.67
C PRO A 16 -26.87 10.56 16.73
N PRO A 17 -25.79 10.76 17.52
CA PRO A 17 -25.66 11.94 18.37
C PRO A 17 -25.39 13.19 17.52
N ALA A 18 -25.84 14.34 18.03
CA ALA A 18 -25.71 15.65 17.37
C ALA A 18 -24.24 16.06 17.16
N PRO A 19 -23.92 16.82 16.09
CA PRO A 19 -22.55 17.18 15.74
C PRO A 19 -21.93 18.11 16.78
N MET A 20 -20.76 17.73 17.32
CA MET A 20 -19.91 18.62 18.10
C MET A 20 -19.20 19.62 17.16
N GLN A 21 -19.28 20.90 17.50
CA GLN A 21 -18.56 21.98 16.82
C GLN A 21 -17.06 21.91 17.14
N VAL A 22 -16.23 21.76 16.11
CA VAL A 22 -14.76 21.81 16.21
C VAL A 22 -14.30 23.27 16.06
N PRO A 23 -13.42 23.81 16.93
CA PRO A 23 -12.92 25.17 16.77
C PRO A 23 -11.90 25.24 15.63
N THR A 24 -12.06 26.22 14.74
CA THR A 24 -11.10 26.56 13.69
C THR A 24 -9.82 27.17 14.30
N LEU A 25 -8.68 26.53 14.12
CA LEU A 25 -7.35 27.11 14.36
C LEU A 25 -6.76 27.65 13.05
N ALA A 26 -6.23 28.87 13.10
CA ALA A 26 -5.63 29.57 11.97
C ALA A 26 -4.27 28.97 11.56
N PRO A 27 -3.88 29.03 10.27
CA PRO A 27 -2.66 28.43 9.77
C PRO A 27 -1.41 29.21 10.21
N ALA A 28 -0.37 28.49 10.63
CA ALA A 28 0.95 29.04 10.89
C ALA A 28 1.81 28.95 9.62
N ALA A 29 2.48 30.05 9.26
CA ALA A 29 3.42 30.11 8.13
C ALA A 29 4.75 29.41 8.46
N VAL A 30 5.26 28.62 7.52
CA VAL A 30 6.55 27.93 7.61
C VAL A 30 7.57 28.64 6.70
N PRO A 31 8.78 28.98 7.18
CA PRO A 31 9.81 29.57 6.34
C PRO A 31 10.53 28.51 5.50
N THR A 32 10.77 28.84 4.24
CA THR A 32 11.48 28.04 3.24
C THR A 32 12.99 28.24 3.33
N THR A 33 13.75 27.17 3.57
CA THR A 33 15.14 27.05 3.11
C THR A 33 15.38 25.63 2.61
N THR A 34 15.40 25.48 1.28
CA THR A 34 15.72 24.25 0.55
C THR A 34 17.21 24.15 0.28
N ALA A 35 17.86 23.08 0.75
CA ALA A 35 19.01 22.50 0.06
C ALA A 35 18.51 21.22 -0.63
N ALA A 36 18.62 21.18 -1.96
CA ALA A 36 18.09 20.09 -2.78
C ALA A 36 19.00 18.86 -2.72
N ALA A 37 18.47 17.74 -2.23
CA ALA A 37 18.98 16.41 -2.53
C ALA A 37 18.70 16.07 -4.02
N PRO A 38 19.51 15.24 -4.67
CA PRO A 38 19.35 14.94 -6.09
C PRO A 38 18.02 14.21 -6.34
N ALA A 39 17.28 14.64 -7.36
CA ALA A 39 16.02 14.04 -7.74
C ALA A 39 16.23 12.59 -8.19
N ALA A 40 15.62 11.64 -7.47
CA ALA A 40 15.38 10.30 -7.99
C ALA A 40 14.42 10.40 -9.20
N PRO A 41 14.61 9.57 -10.24
CA PRO A 41 13.85 9.69 -11.47
C PRO A 41 12.36 9.49 -11.20
N GLN A 42 11.55 10.48 -11.57
CA GLN A 42 10.11 10.30 -11.69
C GLN A 42 9.84 9.15 -12.66
N LEU A 43 8.87 8.28 -12.33
CA LEU A 43 8.32 7.29 -13.25
C LEU A 43 8.03 7.98 -14.58
N ALA A 44 8.87 7.70 -15.59
CA ALA A 44 8.69 8.28 -16.90
C ALA A 44 7.30 7.86 -17.38
N GLN A 45 6.43 8.85 -17.63
CA GLN A 45 5.18 8.60 -18.33
C GLN A 45 5.53 7.93 -19.66
N LEU A 46 5.24 6.63 -19.76
CA LEU A 46 5.33 5.87 -21.00
C LEU A 46 4.24 6.38 -21.96
N ALA A 47 4.44 7.57 -22.50
CA ALA A 47 3.65 8.12 -23.57
C ALA A 47 4.07 7.44 -24.88
N GLY A 48 3.26 6.46 -25.29
CA GLY A 48 3.19 5.97 -26.67
C GLY A 48 4.19 4.87 -27.04
N THR A 49 3.82 3.61 -26.81
CA THR A 49 4.34 2.46 -27.56
C THR A 49 3.25 1.40 -27.69
N THR A 50 3.25 0.65 -28.80
CA THR A 50 2.49 -0.60 -28.92
C THR A 50 2.80 -1.50 -27.71
N ARG A 51 1.77 -2.02 -27.03
CA ARG A 51 1.95 -2.98 -25.94
C ARG A 51 2.80 -4.16 -26.40
N ARG A 52 3.75 -4.59 -25.58
CA ARG A 52 4.61 -5.75 -25.85
C ARG A 52 4.58 -6.69 -24.66
N PRO A 53 4.63 -8.02 -24.87
CA PRO A 53 4.74 -8.95 -23.76
C PRO A 53 6.02 -8.67 -22.97
N SER A 54 5.92 -8.75 -21.65
CA SER A 54 7.04 -8.64 -20.72
C SER A 54 7.24 -10.01 -20.08
N SER A 55 8.48 -10.51 -20.05
CA SER A 55 8.81 -11.74 -19.32
C SER A 55 8.71 -11.58 -17.79
N ARG A 56 8.41 -10.36 -17.32
CA ARG A 56 8.29 -9.99 -15.91
C ARG A 56 6.87 -10.07 -15.40
N VAL A 57 5.89 -10.26 -16.29
CA VAL A 57 4.47 -10.29 -15.95
C VAL A 57 3.82 -11.48 -16.62
N GLU A 58 3.14 -12.30 -15.81
CA GLU A 58 2.35 -13.44 -16.26
C GLU A 58 0.89 -13.23 -15.84
N VAL A 59 -0.05 -13.46 -16.74
CA VAL A 59 -1.48 -13.18 -16.51
C VAL A 59 -2.30 -14.44 -16.75
N TRP A 60 -3.25 -14.69 -15.86
CA TRP A 60 -4.28 -15.71 -16.00
C TRP A 60 -5.67 -15.10 -16.00
N ASP A 61 -6.57 -15.76 -16.71
CA ASP A 61 -7.97 -15.40 -16.85
C ASP A 61 -8.83 -16.47 -16.16
N MET A 62 -9.71 -16.00 -15.28
CA MET A 62 -10.57 -16.84 -14.45
C MET A 62 -12.03 -16.87 -14.93
N SER A 63 -12.35 -16.19 -16.04
CA SER A 63 -13.71 -16.06 -16.60
C SER A 63 -14.37 -17.40 -16.97
N SER A 64 -13.56 -18.43 -17.26
CA SER A 64 -14.05 -19.77 -17.60
C SER A 64 -14.31 -20.67 -16.38
N GLY A 65 -14.07 -20.18 -15.16
CA GLY A 65 -14.14 -20.98 -13.93
C GLY A 65 -12.92 -21.88 -13.68
N ILE A 66 -11.95 -21.88 -14.60
CA ILE A 66 -10.59 -22.42 -14.41
C ILE A 66 -9.54 -21.37 -14.82
N GLU A 67 -8.40 -21.31 -14.13
CA GLU A 67 -7.31 -20.38 -14.46
C GLU A 67 -6.70 -20.74 -15.82
N GLN A 68 -6.82 -19.84 -16.80
CA GLN A 68 -6.22 -20.01 -18.11
C GLN A 68 -5.11 -18.98 -18.35
N PRO A 69 -3.86 -19.40 -18.67
CA PRO A 69 -2.80 -18.44 -18.96
C PRO A 69 -3.13 -17.65 -20.23
N LEU A 70 -2.96 -16.33 -20.17
CA LEU A 70 -3.09 -15.42 -21.30
C LEU A 70 -1.72 -15.15 -21.92
N MET A 71 -1.65 -15.23 -23.26
CA MET A 71 -0.43 -14.99 -24.02
C MET A 71 -0.72 -14.29 -25.36
N GLY A 72 0.29 -13.59 -25.88
CA GLY A 72 0.25 -12.97 -27.20
C GLY A 72 -0.89 -11.97 -27.36
N ALA A 73 -1.61 -12.04 -28.48
CA ALA A 73 -2.68 -11.09 -28.80
C ALA A 73 -3.83 -11.09 -27.77
N LYS A 74 -4.16 -12.23 -27.15
CA LYS A 74 -5.21 -12.30 -26.13
C LYS A 74 -4.88 -11.46 -24.90
N LEU A 75 -3.60 -11.34 -24.55
CA LEU A 75 -3.12 -10.54 -23.44
C LEU A 75 -3.13 -9.03 -23.77
N LEU A 76 -2.68 -8.66 -24.96
CA LEU A 76 -2.35 -7.27 -25.28
C LEU A 76 -3.48 -6.50 -25.96
N ASP A 77 -4.25 -7.19 -26.82
CA ASP A 77 -5.24 -6.59 -27.71
C ASP A 77 -6.48 -7.48 -27.86
N GLY A 78 -6.76 -8.35 -26.88
CA GLY A 78 -7.82 -9.36 -26.92
C GLY A 78 -9.25 -8.80 -26.83
N GLY A 79 -9.40 -7.49 -26.69
CA GLY A 79 -10.69 -6.80 -26.52
C GLY A 79 -11.18 -6.68 -25.07
N ASP A 80 -10.47 -7.29 -24.12
CA ASP A 80 -10.77 -7.19 -22.69
C ASP A 80 -9.98 -6.03 -22.03
N SER A 81 -10.70 -4.99 -21.62
CA SER A 81 -10.10 -3.82 -20.96
C SER A 81 -9.62 -4.13 -19.54
N THR A 82 -10.22 -5.09 -18.83
CA THR A 82 -9.80 -5.48 -17.48
C THR A 82 -8.44 -6.17 -17.54
N VAL A 83 -8.28 -7.12 -18.46
CA VAL A 83 -6.99 -7.80 -18.71
C VAL A 83 -5.90 -6.78 -19.04
N THR A 84 -6.17 -5.88 -19.99
CA THR A 84 -5.13 -4.96 -20.49
C THR A 84 -4.74 -3.90 -19.46
N GLN A 85 -5.68 -3.36 -18.68
CA GLN A 85 -5.38 -2.43 -17.59
C GLN A 85 -4.59 -3.09 -16.46
N ALA A 86 -5.00 -4.29 -16.03
CA ALA A 86 -4.29 -5.03 -15.00
C ALA A 86 -2.87 -5.40 -15.44
N TYR A 87 -2.70 -5.80 -16.71
CA TYR A 87 -1.39 -6.05 -17.30
C TYR A 87 -0.50 -4.81 -17.30
N ASP A 88 -1.03 -3.67 -17.77
CA ASP A 88 -0.27 -2.42 -17.82
C ASP A 88 0.17 -1.97 -16.41
N ASN A 89 -0.71 -2.09 -15.41
CA ASN A 89 -0.34 -1.77 -14.03
C ASN A 89 0.64 -2.78 -13.44
N ALA A 90 0.54 -4.07 -13.75
CA ALA A 90 1.54 -5.06 -13.33
C ALA A 90 2.94 -4.78 -13.91
N VAL A 91 3.01 -4.29 -15.16
CA VAL A 91 4.28 -3.83 -15.75
C VAL A 91 4.81 -2.60 -15.01
N LYS A 92 3.95 -1.62 -14.68
CA LYS A 92 4.34 -0.45 -13.88
C LYS A 92 4.83 -0.83 -12.49
N VAL A 93 4.24 -1.84 -11.85
CA VAL A 93 4.71 -2.36 -10.55
C VAL A 93 6.15 -2.88 -10.67
N ASP A 94 6.44 -3.71 -11.67
CA ASP A 94 7.80 -4.22 -11.89
C ASP A 94 8.81 -3.08 -12.14
N ASP A 95 8.43 -2.12 -12.99
CA ASP A 95 9.25 -0.93 -13.24
C ASP A 95 9.44 -0.09 -11.98
N PHE A 96 8.40 0.11 -11.17
CA PHE A 96 8.46 0.83 -9.91
C PHE A 96 9.46 0.19 -8.95
N LEU A 97 9.37 -1.13 -8.73
CA LEU A 97 10.28 -1.86 -7.86
C LEU A 97 11.74 -1.75 -8.32
N ARG A 98 11.98 -1.90 -9.63
CA ARG A 98 13.33 -1.86 -10.20
C ARG A 98 13.92 -0.45 -10.20
N THR A 99 13.14 0.56 -10.55
CA THR A 99 13.63 1.93 -10.73
C THR A 99 13.71 2.70 -9.42
N THR A 100 12.79 2.44 -8.50
CA THR A 100 12.73 3.14 -7.21
C THR A 100 13.63 2.47 -6.17
N PHE A 101 13.61 1.13 -6.11
CA PHE A 101 14.29 0.38 -5.04
C PHE A 101 15.43 -0.51 -5.52
N GLY A 102 15.67 -0.59 -6.84
CA GLY A 102 16.66 -1.53 -7.39
C GLY A 102 16.27 -3.00 -7.18
N ARG A 103 15.00 -3.29 -6.85
CA ARG A 103 14.53 -4.64 -6.52
C ARG A 103 14.23 -5.44 -7.78
N ASP A 104 14.77 -6.65 -7.88
CA ASP A 104 14.48 -7.57 -8.98
C ASP A 104 13.32 -8.52 -8.62
N GLY A 105 12.09 -8.14 -8.98
CA GLY A 105 10.89 -8.96 -8.80
C GLY A 105 10.38 -8.95 -7.35
N TRP A 106 9.27 -9.65 -7.09
CA TRP A 106 8.67 -9.61 -5.75
C TRP A 106 9.51 -10.35 -4.69
N ASP A 107 10.38 -11.27 -5.09
CA ASP A 107 11.26 -12.06 -4.21
C ASP A 107 12.72 -11.59 -4.19
N GLY A 108 13.02 -10.48 -4.89
CA GLY A 108 14.38 -9.95 -5.02
C GLY A 108 15.32 -10.80 -5.87
N LYS A 109 14.82 -11.85 -6.54
CA LYS A 109 15.60 -12.84 -7.33
C LYS A 109 15.05 -13.00 -8.74
N GLY A 110 14.23 -12.06 -9.18
CA GLY A 110 13.68 -11.98 -10.52
C GLY A 110 12.42 -12.80 -10.75
N ALA A 111 11.70 -13.20 -9.70
CA ALA A 111 10.39 -13.81 -9.89
C ALA A 111 9.43 -12.84 -10.60
N PRO A 112 8.71 -13.32 -11.64
CA PRO A 112 7.75 -12.48 -12.35
C PRO A 112 6.55 -12.16 -11.45
N MET A 113 5.93 -11.01 -11.71
CA MET A 113 4.65 -10.66 -11.14
C MET A 113 3.56 -11.50 -11.81
N ARG A 114 2.80 -12.26 -11.01
CA ARG A 114 1.74 -13.13 -11.51
C ARG A 114 0.39 -12.62 -11.06
N ILE A 115 -0.50 -12.39 -12.01
CA ILE A 115 -1.84 -11.86 -11.74
C ILE A 115 -2.92 -12.77 -12.32
N VAL A 116 -4.06 -12.86 -11.62
CA VAL A 116 -5.27 -13.57 -12.04
C VAL A 116 -6.39 -12.54 -12.12
N VAL A 117 -6.90 -12.28 -13.31
CA VAL A 117 -8.05 -11.38 -13.53
C VAL A 117 -9.36 -12.14 -13.55
N HIS A 118 -10.48 -11.41 -13.42
CA HIS A 118 -11.82 -11.98 -13.32
C HIS A 118 -11.98 -12.95 -12.15
N ALA A 119 -11.20 -12.74 -11.08
CA ALA A 119 -11.22 -13.62 -9.93
C ALA A 119 -12.64 -13.62 -9.30
N PRO A 120 -13.23 -14.81 -9.07
CA PRO A 120 -14.51 -14.92 -8.42
C PRO A 120 -14.35 -14.71 -6.90
N ASN A 121 -15.48 -14.53 -6.22
CA ASN A 121 -15.55 -14.65 -4.77
C ASN A 121 -15.14 -16.06 -4.33
N GLU A 122 -14.84 -16.24 -3.05
CA GLU A 122 -14.45 -17.55 -2.48
C GLU A 122 -15.51 -18.64 -2.70
N ASP A 123 -16.79 -18.25 -2.81
CA ASP A 123 -17.90 -19.17 -3.10
C ASP A 123 -18.09 -19.47 -4.61
N GLY A 124 -17.22 -18.93 -5.47
CA GLY A 124 -17.23 -19.09 -6.91
C GLY A 124 -18.16 -18.12 -7.66
N THR A 125 -18.87 -17.23 -6.97
CA THR A 125 -19.70 -16.22 -7.64
C THR A 125 -18.84 -15.13 -8.33
N PRO A 126 -19.29 -14.56 -9.46
CA PRO A 126 -18.53 -13.51 -10.16
C PRO A 126 -18.52 -12.19 -9.38
N HIS A 127 -17.78 -11.20 -9.89
CA HIS A 127 -17.76 -9.82 -9.37
C HIS A 127 -17.23 -9.71 -7.93
N MET A 128 -16.05 -10.29 -7.70
CA MET A 128 -15.38 -10.13 -6.42
C MET A 128 -15.05 -8.66 -6.15
N ASN A 129 -15.52 -8.14 -5.02
CA ASN A 129 -15.25 -6.78 -4.53
C ASN A 129 -13.94 -6.76 -3.71
N ASN A 130 -12.88 -7.33 -4.26
CA ASN A 130 -11.62 -7.52 -3.55
C ASN A 130 -10.46 -7.74 -4.51
N ALA A 131 -9.25 -7.53 -3.99
CA ALA A 131 -8.00 -8.01 -4.55
C ALA A 131 -7.21 -8.64 -3.39
N TYR A 132 -6.34 -9.59 -3.72
CA TYR A 132 -5.47 -10.20 -2.70
C TYR A 132 -4.23 -10.88 -3.28
N TRP A 133 -3.12 -10.77 -2.57
CA TRP A 133 -1.98 -11.68 -2.69
C TRP A 133 -2.29 -13.04 -2.03
N ASP A 134 -2.09 -14.12 -2.78
CA ASP A 134 -2.10 -15.48 -2.27
C ASP A 134 -0.68 -16.06 -2.19
N ASN A 135 -0.28 -16.37 -0.95
CA ASN A 135 1.05 -16.92 -0.69
C ASN A 135 1.18 -18.40 -1.09
N LEU A 136 0.11 -19.14 -1.35
CA LEU A 136 0.19 -20.52 -1.79
C LEU A 136 0.47 -20.60 -3.29
N THR A 137 -0.32 -19.90 -4.09
CA THR A 137 -0.16 -19.87 -5.54
C THR A 137 0.90 -18.88 -6.02
N LYS A 138 1.34 -17.95 -5.16
CA LYS A 138 2.28 -16.86 -5.46
C LYS A 138 1.75 -15.97 -6.60
N ARG A 139 0.48 -15.58 -6.47
CA ARG A 139 -0.29 -14.79 -7.44
C ARG A 139 -1.12 -13.72 -6.73
N ILE A 140 -1.38 -12.64 -7.45
CA ILE A 140 -2.35 -11.62 -7.06
C ILE A 140 -3.67 -11.92 -7.77
N TYR A 141 -4.76 -12.05 -7.03
CA TYR A 141 -6.11 -12.23 -7.58
C TYR A 141 -6.83 -10.89 -7.60
N LEU A 142 -7.43 -10.56 -8.74
CA LEU A 142 -8.04 -9.28 -9.02
C LEU A 142 -9.50 -9.50 -9.39
N GLY A 143 -10.38 -9.04 -8.51
CA GLY A 143 -11.81 -9.05 -8.75
C GLY A 143 -12.25 -7.98 -9.75
N ASP A 144 -13.34 -8.26 -10.45
CA ASP A 144 -13.96 -7.32 -11.39
C ASP A 144 -14.75 -6.21 -10.69
N GLY A 145 -15.04 -6.37 -9.40
CA GLY A 145 -16.02 -5.55 -8.69
C GLY A 145 -17.45 -5.75 -9.20
N ASP A 146 -18.41 -5.26 -8.44
CA ASP A 146 -19.84 -5.31 -8.75
C ASP A 146 -20.35 -4.12 -9.58
N GLY A 147 -19.46 -3.18 -9.93
CA GLY A 147 -19.79 -1.95 -10.64
C GLY A 147 -20.50 -0.88 -9.79
N GLN A 148 -20.75 -1.14 -8.50
CA GLN A 148 -21.37 -0.22 -7.55
C GLN A 148 -20.39 0.20 -6.47
N LEU A 149 -19.81 -0.76 -5.76
CA LEU A 149 -18.77 -0.57 -4.76
C LEU A 149 -17.40 -0.51 -5.41
N PHE A 150 -17.14 -1.37 -6.40
CA PHE A 150 -15.87 -1.39 -7.11
C PHE A 150 -16.04 -1.51 -8.62
N LYS A 151 -15.17 -0.80 -9.36
CA LYS A 151 -14.74 -1.16 -10.72
C LYS A 151 -13.69 -2.28 -10.64
N PRO A 152 -13.24 -2.85 -11.78
CA PRO A 152 -12.17 -3.85 -11.78
C PRO A 152 -10.92 -3.37 -11.04
N LEU A 153 -10.54 -4.09 -9.98
CA LEU A 153 -9.54 -3.60 -9.02
C LEU A 153 -8.13 -3.53 -9.61
N GLY A 154 -7.82 -4.35 -10.61
CA GLY A 154 -6.56 -4.25 -11.36
C GLY A 154 -6.40 -2.94 -12.15
N GLY A 155 -7.45 -2.13 -12.25
CA GLY A 155 -7.42 -0.81 -12.88
C GLY A 155 -6.68 0.26 -12.08
N ALA A 156 -6.53 0.10 -10.77
CA ALA A 156 -5.86 1.07 -9.91
C ALA A 156 -4.40 0.67 -9.66
N LEU A 157 -3.45 1.60 -9.86
CA LEU A 157 -2.02 1.31 -9.75
C LEU A 157 -1.61 1.06 -8.29
N ASP A 158 -2.11 1.88 -7.38
CA ASP A 158 -1.89 1.79 -5.95
C ASP A 158 -2.41 0.45 -5.36
N VAL A 159 -3.57 -0.05 -5.79
CA VAL A 159 -4.07 -1.39 -5.45
C VAL A 159 -3.09 -2.46 -5.93
N MET A 160 -2.58 -2.35 -7.15
CA MET A 160 -1.61 -3.32 -7.69
C MET A 160 -0.28 -3.31 -6.94
N VAL A 161 0.20 -2.12 -6.52
CA VAL A 161 1.43 -1.98 -5.72
C VAL A 161 1.21 -2.46 -4.29
N HIS A 162 0.03 -2.22 -3.72
CA HIS A 162 -0.38 -2.74 -2.40
C HIS A 162 -0.28 -4.27 -2.38
N GLU A 163 -0.93 -4.94 -3.34
CA GLU A 163 -0.89 -6.41 -3.42
C GLU A 163 0.52 -6.96 -3.69
N ALA A 164 1.29 -6.28 -4.54
CA ALA A 164 2.69 -6.64 -4.77
C ALA A 164 3.56 -6.47 -3.51
N THR A 165 3.23 -5.49 -2.67
CA THR A 165 3.95 -5.27 -1.41
C THR A 165 3.69 -6.39 -0.41
N HIS A 166 2.48 -6.96 -0.36
CA HIS A 166 2.24 -8.18 0.43
C HIS A 166 3.13 -9.34 -0.02
N ALA A 167 3.38 -9.49 -1.33
CA ALA A 167 4.31 -10.50 -1.84
C ALA A 167 5.74 -10.25 -1.34
N ILE A 168 6.17 -8.99 -1.27
CA ILE A 168 7.47 -8.61 -0.72
C ILE A 168 7.52 -8.93 0.79
N VAL A 169 6.50 -8.52 1.55
CA VAL A 169 6.39 -8.81 2.99
C VAL A 169 6.47 -10.32 3.26
N ASP A 170 5.78 -11.15 2.45
CA ASP A 170 5.83 -12.62 2.55
C ASP A 170 7.23 -13.19 2.20
N SER A 171 7.95 -12.56 1.26
CA SER A 171 9.31 -12.99 0.89
C SER A 171 10.37 -12.63 1.94
N GLU A 172 10.26 -11.45 2.57
CA GLU A 172 11.32 -10.88 3.41
C GLU A 172 11.11 -11.19 4.89
N VAL A 173 9.94 -10.82 5.44
CA VAL A 173 9.74 -10.74 6.89
C VAL A 173 8.66 -11.68 7.42
N LYS A 174 7.67 -12.07 6.60
CA LYS A 174 6.60 -13.01 6.96
C LYS A 174 5.79 -12.59 8.19
N LEU A 175 5.38 -11.33 8.23
CA LEU A 175 4.51 -10.81 9.28
C LEU A 175 3.20 -11.60 9.34
N ARG A 176 2.75 -11.90 10.56
CA ARG A 176 1.42 -12.49 10.73
C ARG A 176 0.36 -11.47 10.33
N TYR A 177 -0.71 -11.96 9.73
CA TYR A 177 -1.84 -11.12 9.33
C TYR A 177 -2.86 -10.99 10.49
N ASP A 178 -2.38 -10.56 11.66
CA ASP A 178 -3.18 -10.35 12.87
C ASP A 178 -2.63 -9.19 13.72
N GLY A 179 -3.54 -8.51 14.42
CA GLY A 179 -3.20 -7.41 15.33
C GLY A 179 -2.27 -6.36 14.71
N GLN A 180 -1.26 -5.92 15.48
CA GLN A 180 -0.29 -4.93 15.02
C GLN A 180 0.57 -5.43 13.85
N GLN A 181 0.88 -6.73 13.78
CA GLN A 181 1.68 -7.27 12.67
C GLN A 181 0.91 -7.18 11.35
N GLY A 182 -0.39 -7.49 11.39
CA GLY A 182 -1.30 -7.29 10.27
C GLY A 182 -1.36 -5.82 9.89
N GLY A 183 -1.52 -4.92 10.86
CA GLY A 183 -1.53 -3.48 10.60
C GLY A 183 -0.23 -2.93 10.01
N ILE A 184 0.92 -3.47 10.40
CA ILE A 184 2.22 -3.14 9.78
C ILE A 184 2.26 -3.65 8.34
N ASN A 185 1.79 -4.87 8.09
CA ASN A 185 1.74 -5.48 6.75
C ASN A 185 0.89 -4.63 5.79
N GLU A 186 -0.34 -4.30 6.21
CA GLU A 186 -1.25 -3.40 5.49
C GLU A 186 -0.66 -2.01 5.27
N SER A 187 -0.08 -1.42 6.30
CA SER A 187 0.45 -0.07 6.20
C SER A 187 1.64 0.01 5.27
N TRP A 188 2.54 -0.96 5.29
CA TRP A 188 3.65 -0.97 4.35
C TRP A 188 3.16 -1.08 2.91
N ALA A 189 2.10 -1.87 2.68
CA ALA A 189 1.47 -1.97 1.37
C ALA A 189 0.87 -0.65 0.91
N ASP A 190 0.09 0.04 1.76
CA ASP A 190 -0.45 1.38 1.48
C ASP A 190 0.64 2.44 1.27
N VAL A 191 1.69 2.42 2.11
CA VAL A 191 2.76 3.41 2.03
C VAL A 191 3.53 3.27 0.73
N LEU A 192 3.95 2.06 0.34
CA LEU A 192 4.66 1.88 -0.94
C LEU A 192 3.75 2.13 -2.14
N ALA A 193 2.46 1.82 -2.04
CA ALA A 193 1.46 2.20 -3.04
C ALA A 193 1.40 3.71 -3.23
N SER A 194 1.35 4.50 -2.15
CA SER A 194 1.35 5.98 -2.22
C SER A 194 2.63 6.57 -2.80
N VAL A 195 3.77 5.86 -2.72
CA VAL A 195 5.04 6.27 -3.35
C VAL A 195 4.98 6.06 -4.87
N ALA A 196 4.33 4.98 -5.31
CA ALA A 196 4.17 4.64 -6.72
C ALA A 196 3.09 5.46 -7.42
N ASP A 197 2.00 5.80 -6.73
CA ASP A 197 0.95 6.71 -7.20
C ASP A 197 0.93 8.00 -6.35
N PRO A 198 1.78 9.00 -6.68
CA PRO A 198 2.04 10.11 -5.77
C PRO A 198 1.00 11.24 -5.81
N LYS A 199 -0.18 11.03 -6.42
CA LYS A 199 -1.16 12.09 -6.69
C LYS A 199 -1.80 12.64 -5.41
N ASP A 200 -2.07 11.76 -4.45
CA ASP A 200 -2.72 12.06 -3.19
C ASP A 200 -2.29 11.00 -2.14
N TRP A 201 -2.99 10.95 -1.01
CA TRP A 201 -2.75 9.97 0.06
C TRP A 201 -3.93 9.00 0.20
N LEU A 202 -4.72 8.87 -0.87
CA LEU A 202 -5.85 7.95 -0.93
C LEU A 202 -5.37 6.60 -1.44
N ILE A 203 -6.13 5.55 -1.08
CA ILE A 203 -5.92 4.20 -1.59
C ILE A 203 -7.22 3.69 -2.22
N GLY A 204 -7.13 3.29 -3.49
CA GLY A 204 -8.17 2.68 -4.28
C GLY A 204 -9.22 3.66 -4.82
N GLU A 205 -8.98 4.97 -4.76
CA GLU A 205 -9.89 6.02 -5.23
C GLU A 205 -10.25 5.92 -6.72
N ASP A 206 -9.38 5.34 -7.55
CA ASP A 206 -9.62 5.13 -8.98
C ASP A 206 -10.69 4.05 -9.26
N VAL A 207 -10.89 3.13 -8.31
CA VAL A 207 -11.79 1.96 -8.47
C VAL A 207 -12.93 1.91 -7.46
N PHE A 208 -12.81 2.61 -6.33
CA PHE A 208 -13.81 2.65 -5.27
C PHE A 208 -14.99 3.57 -5.63
N THR A 209 -16.20 3.11 -5.28
CA THR A 209 -17.51 3.72 -5.52
C THR A 209 -17.58 4.64 -6.75
N PRO A 210 -17.59 4.10 -7.99
CA PRO A 210 -17.45 4.89 -9.21
C PRO A 210 -18.51 5.99 -9.44
N GLY A 211 -19.60 5.99 -8.68
CA GLY A 211 -20.62 7.03 -8.66
C GLY A 211 -20.37 8.19 -7.69
N THR A 212 -19.40 8.06 -6.78
CA THR A 212 -18.97 9.08 -5.81
C THR A 212 -17.64 9.66 -6.27
N LYS A 213 -17.39 10.94 -5.93
CA LYS A 213 -16.13 11.61 -6.27
C LYS A 213 -15.40 11.98 -4.99
N GLY A 214 -14.09 11.73 -4.97
CA GLY A 214 -13.20 12.19 -3.90
C GLY A 214 -13.28 11.34 -2.63
N ASP A 215 -13.82 10.13 -2.71
CA ASP A 215 -13.72 9.12 -1.67
C ASP A 215 -12.76 8.00 -2.10
N ALA A 216 -12.38 7.16 -1.13
CA ALA A 216 -11.40 6.11 -1.29
C ALA A 216 -11.65 5.00 -0.26
N ILE A 217 -10.93 3.89 -0.41
CA ILE A 217 -10.98 2.80 0.56
C ILE A 217 -10.35 3.27 1.88
N ARG A 218 -9.21 3.97 1.80
CA ARG A 218 -8.49 4.56 2.93
C ARG A 218 -7.91 5.92 2.56
N ASP A 219 -7.78 6.77 3.56
CA ASP A 219 -7.06 8.04 3.53
C ASP A 219 -5.93 7.95 4.58
N LEU A 220 -4.67 8.03 4.12
CA LEU A 220 -3.50 7.90 4.97
C LEU A 220 -3.24 9.16 5.81
N GLU A 221 -3.71 10.33 5.35
CA GLU A 221 -3.65 11.60 6.12
C GLU A 221 -4.70 11.63 7.23
N HIS A 222 -5.87 11.05 6.97
CA HIS A 222 -7.01 11.04 7.88
C HIS A 222 -7.53 9.61 8.16
N PRO A 223 -6.70 8.72 8.71
CA PRO A 223 -7.13 7.36 9.00
C PRO A 223 -8.17 7.35 10.12
N ARG A 224 -9.00 6.30 10.13
CA ARG A 224 -9.98 6.06 11.21
C ARG A 224 -9.34 6.03 12.60
N PHE A 225 -8.17 5.42 12.71
CA PHE A 225 -7.35 5.40 13.91
C PHE A 225 -5.92 5.81 13.54
N GLY A 226 -5.54 7.03 13.92
CA GLY A 226 -4.21 7.60 13.63
C GLY A 226 -3.28 7.61 14.83
N ASN A 227 -3.79 7.27 16.01
CA ASN A 227 -3.00 7.20 17.24
C ASN A 227 -3.32 5.94 18.03
N VAL A 228 -2.31 5.29 18.62
CA VAL A 228 -2.52 4.12 19.49
C VAL A 228 -3.45 4.41 20.67
N LYS A 229 -3.57 5.68 21.09
CA LYS A 229 -4.45 6.11 22.18
C LYS A 229 -5.92 6.24 21.77
N GLU A 230 -6.21 6.22 20.47
CA GLU A 230 -7.57 6.29 19.92
C GLU A 230 -8.18 4.90 19.71
N LEU A 231 -7.38 3.83 19.88
CA LEU A 231 -7.85 2.47 19.71
C LEU A 231 -8.92 2.13 20.77
N PRO A 232 -10.12 1.68 20.35
CA PRO A 232 -11.19 1.35 21.28
C PRO A 232 -10.81 0.16 22.17
N GLU A 233 -10.98 0.33 23.48
CA GLU A 233 -10.71 -0.72 24.45
C GLU A 233 -11.66 -1.90 24.27
N GLY A 234 -11.12 -3.13 24.23
CA GLY A 234 -11.90 -4.36 24.09
C GLY A 234 -12.48 -4.62 22.69
N ALA A 235 -12.20 -3.77 21.70
CA ALA A 235 -12.60 -4.01 20.32
C ALA A 235 -11.73 -5.09 19.66
N VAL A 236 -12.37 -5.97 18.89
CA VAL A 236 -11.67 -6.84 17.94
C VAL A 236 -11.47 -6.03 16.66
N LEU A 237 -10.26 -5.47 16.52
CA LEU A 237 -9.86 -4.73 15.34
C LEU A 237 -9.19 -5.65 14.34
N GLU A 238 -9.41 -5.38 13.07
CA GLU A 238 -8.80 -6.09 11.97
C GLU A 238 -7.54 -5.33 11.48
N PRO A 239 -6.63 -5.98 10.72
CA PRO A 239 -5.39 -5.36 10.24
C PRO A 239 -5.52 -3.96 9.62
N HIS A 240 -6.54 -3.67 8.80
CA HIS A 240 -6.68 -2.36 8.15
C HIS A 240 -7.11 -1.26 9.13
N ASP A 241 -7.84 -1.57 10.20
CA ASP A 241 -8.06 -0.62 11.30
C ASP A 241 -6.74 -0.24 11.99
N TYR A 242 -5.82 -1.21 12.16
CA TYR A 242 -4.51 -0.96 12.77
C TYR A 242 -3.54 -0.20 11.85
N SER A 243 -3.69 -0.32 10.52
CA SER A 243 -2.73 0.20 9.55
C SER A 243 -2.65 1.73 9.54
N GLY A 244 -3.73 2.42 9.95
CA GLY A 244 -3.78 3.87 10.00
C GLY A 244 -2.68 4.51 10.86
N ILE A 245 -2.26 3.85 11.95
CA ILE A 245 -1.24 4.37 12.86
C ILE A 245 0.15 4.45 12.18
N PRO A 246 0.73 3.34 11.66
CA PRO A 246 1.97 3.41 10.90
C PRO A 246 1.86 4.20 9.59
N SER A 247 0.70 4.20 8.92
CA SER A 247 0.52 4.96 7.67
C SER A 247 0.55 6.48 7.92
N LEU A 248 -0.10 6.96 8.98
CA LEU A 248 -0.04 8.37 9.36
C LEU A 248 1.36 8.78 9.84
N ALA A 249 2.10 7.87 10.47
CA ALA A 249 3.51 8.13 10.77
C ALA A 249 4.32 8.32 9.48
N ALA A 250 4.12 7.48 8.46
CA ALA A 250 4.77 7.63 7.17
C ALA A 250 4.46 8.97 6.49
N VAL A 251 3.19 9.37 6.45
CA VAL A 251 2.76 10.68 5.93
C VAL A 251 3.50 11.83 6.65
N ARG A 252 3.58 11.78 7.98
CA ARG A 252 4.28 12.81 8.77
C ARG A 252 5.78 12.85 8.55
N VAL A 253 6.41 11.71 8.21
CA VAL A 253 7.80 11.70 7.73
C VAL A 253 7.87 12.39 6.37
N ALA A 254 6.99 12.02 5.44
CA ALA A 254 6.96 12.61 4.10
C ALA A 254 6.73 14.14 4.12
N ASP A 255 5.95 14.68 5.06
CA ASP A 255 5.79 16.12 5.27
C ASP A 255 7.11 16.85 5.58
N LYS A 256 8.08 16.13 6.15
CA LYS A 256 9.38 16.69 6.57
C LYS A 256 10.47 16.51 5.54
N ILE A 257 10.56 15.32 4.95
CA ILE A 257 11.69 14.92 4.10
C ILE A 257 11.28 14.58 2.66
N GLY A 258 9.98 14.63 2.35
CA GLY A 258 9.43 14.26 1.06
C GLY A 258 9.04 12.79 0.96
N ARG A 259 8.02 12.52 0.13
CA ARG A 259 7.43 11.18 -0.03
C ARG A 259 8.41 10.13 -0.54
N GLN A 260 9.28 10.49 -1.48
CA GLN A 260 10.23 9.56 -2.06
C GLN A 260 11.30 9.13 -1.04
N GLU A 261 11.80 10.06 -0.24
CA GLU A 261 12.78 9.75 0.82
C GLU A 261 12.15 8.90 1.93
N MET A 262 10.93 9.24 2.33
CA MET A 262 10.14 8.40 3.23
C MET A 262 9.99 6.97 2.67
N GLY A 263 9.67 6.84 1.38
CA GLY A 263 9.55 5.55 0.70
C GLY A 263 10.83 4.71 0.75
N GLN A 264 12.01 5.32 0.58
CA GLN A 264 13.31 4.63 0.70
C GLN A 264 13.54 4.10 2.12
N ILE A 265 13.23 4.91 3.14
CA ILE A 265 13.34 4.50 4.55
C ILE A 265 12.38 3.36 4.87
N TRP A 266 11.11 3.45 4.43
CA TRP A 266 10.11 2.39 4.66
C TRP A 266 10.51 1.09 3.96
N TYR A 267 10.98 1.16 2.71
CA TYR A 267 11.45 0.00 1.97
C TYR A 267 12.69 -0.64 2.61
N SER A 268 13.72 0.15 2.96
CA SER A 268 14.90 -0.38 3.65
C SER A 268 14.54 -0.96 5.03
N ALA A 269 13.60 -0.35 5.77
CA ALA A 269 13.10 -0.92 7.00
C ALA A 269 12.47 -2.30 6.80
N LEU A 270 11.66 -2.46 5.74
CA LEU A 270 11.02 -3.75 5.40
C LEU A 270 12.05 -4.84 5.10
N VAL A 271 13.05 -4.53 4.29
CA VAL A 271 14.00 -5.53 3.76
C VAL A 271 15.15 -5.82 4.73
N ASP A 272 15.63 -4.82 5.46
CA ASP A 272 16.89 -4.94 6.22
C ASP A 272 16.69 -5.06 7.74
N HIS A 273 15.59 -4.51 8.29
CA HIS A 273 15.49 -4.25 9.74
C HIS A 273 14.26 -4.81 10.44
N LEU A 274 13.15 -5.05 9.72
CA LEU A 274 11.89 -5.45 10.33
C LEU A 274 11.93 -6.91 10.79
N ASP A 275 11.59 -7.15 12.08
CA ASP A 275 11.48 -8.50 12.65
C ASP A 275 10.07 -9.07 12.43
N SER A 276 9.97 -10.36 12.16
CA SER A 276 8.70 -11.07 11.94
C SER A 276 7.72 -11.04 13.11
N ARG A 277 8.18 -10.64 14.30
CA ARG A 277 7.36 -10.49 15.52
C ARG A 277 7.19 -9.01 15.93
N ALA A 278 7.52 -8.08 15.05
CA ALA A 278 7.43 -6.66 15.34
C ALA A 278 5.97 -6.24 15.64
N GLY A 279 5.78 -5.57 16.77
CA GLY A 279 4.67 -4.63 16.96
C GLY A 279 5.08 -3.23 16.52
N PHE A 280 4.23 -2.23 16.74
CA PHE A 280 4.49 -0.85 16.28
C PHE A 280 5.81 -0.27 16.80
N ALA A 281 6.18 -0.51 18.06
CA ALA A 281 7.47 -0.06 18.59
C ALA A 281 8.68 -0.78 17.94
N GLY A 282 8.48 -1.99 17.41
CA GLY A 282 9.46 -2.71 16.61
C GLY A 282 9.60 -2.12 15.21
N ALA A 283 8.47 -1.86 14.53
CA ALA A 283 8.45 -1.19 13.23
C ALA A 283 9.07 0.22 13.30
N ALA A 284 8.75 0.99 14.35
CA ALA A 284 9.33 2.31 14.57
C ALA A 284 10.86 2.27 14.73
N ARG A 285 11.39 1.23 15.39
CA ARG A 285 12.83 1.00 15.50
C ARG A 285 13.44 0.66 14.14
N ALA A 286 12.80 -0.22 13.38
CA ALA A 286 13.26 -0.61 12.06
C ALA A 286 13.35 0.59 11.10
N THR A 287 12.38 1.51 11.13
CA THR A 287 12.45 2.75 10.34
C THR A 287 13.54 3.71 10.80
N LEU A 288 13.86 3.75 12.11
CA LEU A 288 14.97 4.56 12.61
C LEU A 288 16.33 3.98 12.23
N ASP A 289 16.48 2.65 12.31
CA ASP A 289 17.68 1.95 11.89
C ASP A 289 17.90 2.10 10.37
N ALA A 290 16.83 2.03 9.57
CA ALA A 290 16.88 2.30 8.13
C ALA A 290 17.27 3.74 7.81
N ALA A 291 16.66 4.74 8.47
CA ALA A 291 17.01 6.14 8.28
C ALA A 291 18.47 6.42 8.67
N ALA A 292 18.95 5.83 9.76
CA ALA A 292 20.33 5.95 10.19
C ALA A 292 21.30 5.26 9.21
N GLN A 293 20.93 4.11 8.65
CA GLN A 293 21.71 3.42 7.61
C GLN A 293 21.86 4.26 6.35
N LEU A 294 20.79 4.93 5.91
CA LEU A 294 20.76 5.69 4.66
C LEU A 294 21.37 7.09 4.80
N HIS A 295 21.20 7.76 5.95
CA HIS A 295 21.52 9.19 6.12
C HIS A 295 22.47 9.49 7.28
N GLY A 296 22.76 8.52 8.14
CA GLY A 296 23.53 8.70 9.37
C GLY A 296 22.66 9.00 10.60
N GLU A 297 23.16 8.66 11.79
CA GLU A 297 22.39 8.66 13.04
C GLU A 297 21.91 10.06 13.50
N GLY A 298 22.66 11.11 13.17
CA GLY A 298 22.35 12.50 13.54
C GLY A 298 21.59 13.28 12.48
N SER A 299 21.03 12.59 11.48
CA SER A 299 20.41 13.19 10.30
C SER A 299 19.02 13.78 10.59
N THR A 300 18.53 14.62 9.66
CA THR A 300 17.18 15.20 9.77
C THR A 300 16.11 14.12 9.59
N GLU A 301 16.41 13.11 8.80
CA GLU A 301 15.59 11.96 8.45
C GLU A 301 15.32 11.09 9.68
N VAL A 302 16.36 10.77 10.48
CA VAL A 302 16.19 10.07 11.76
C VAL A 302 15.31 10.88 12.72
N GLY A 303 15.52 12.20 12.79
CA GLY A 303 14.67 13.10 13.57
C GLY A 303 13.20 13.08 13.13
N ALA A 304 12.95 13.17 11.81
CA ALA A 304 11.62 13.14 11.23
C ALA A 304 10.88 11.83 11.54
N VAL A 305 11.55 10.68 11.39
CA VAL A 305 11.01 9.36 11.73
C VAL A 305 10.67 9.28 13.22
N LEU A 306 11.57 9.72 14.10
CA LEU A 306 11.35 9.68 15.55
C LEU A 306 10.14 10.51 15.96
N ASP A 307 10.04 11.73 15.44
CA ASP A 307 8.95 12.65 15.77
C ASP A 307 7.60 12.14 15.22
N ALA A 308 7.60 11.59 14.01
CA ALA A 308 6.42 11.00 13.40
C ALA A 308 5.86 9.83 14.23
N TRP A 309 6.68 8.86 14.63
CA TRP A 309 6.21 7.75 15.46
C TRP A 309 5.68 8.20 16.83
N LYS A 310 6.37 9.14 17.47
CA LYS A 310 5.89 9.73 18.74
C LYS A 310 4.55 10.42 18.58
N SER A 311 4.34 11.12 17.47
CA SER A 311 3.11 11.85 17.20
C SER A 311 1.88 10.93 17.01
N VAL A 312 2.08 9.66 16.61
CA VAL A 312 1.03 8.62 16.58
C VAL A 312 0.98 7.77 17.87
N GLY A 313 1.69 8.23 18.91
CA GLY A 313 1.69 7.64 20.25
C GLY A 313 2.59 6.42 20.43
N VAL A 314 3.48 6.14 19.48
CA VAL A 314 4.43 5.02 19.54
C VAL A 314 5.80 5.51 20.00
N ASP A 315 6.27 5.02 21.14
CA ASP A 315 7.65 5.24 21.58
C ASP A 315 8.54 4.05 21.13
N PRO A 316 9.48 4.26 20.20
CA PRO A 316 10.36 3.19 19.74
C PRO A 316 11.34 2.72 20.83
N ARG A 317 11.56 3.47 21.92
CA ARG A 317 12.67 3.22 22.87
C ARG A 317 14.00 2.96 22.14
N TRP A 318 14.25 3.69 21.06
CA TRP A 318 15.45 3.57 20.22
C TRP A 318 16.62 4.33 20.85
N LYS A 319 17.85 3.85 20.63
CA LYS A 319 19.09 4.48 21.07
C LYS A 319 20.10 4.41 19.92
N PRO A 320 20.74 5.53 19.51
CA PRO A 320 21.83 5.50 18.54
C PRO A 320 22.95 4.55 19.00
N LYS A 321 23.61 3.86 18.07
CA LYS A 321 24.80 3.07 18.39
C LYS A 321 25.98 4.04 18.43
N GLY A 322 26.30 4.50 19.63
CA GLY A 322 27.38 5.47 19.88
C GLY A 322 28.76 5.02 19.41
#